data_AF-A0A7X6AQ42-F1
#
_entry.id   AF-A0A7X6AQ42-F1
#
_cell.length_a   1.000
_cell.length_b   1.000
_cell.length_c   1.000
_cell.angle_alpha   90.00
_cell.angle_beta   90.00
_cell.angle_gamma   90.00
#
_symmetry.space_group_name_H-M   'P 1'
#
loop_
_entity.id
_entity.type
_entity.pdbx_description
1 polymer ?
#
loop_
_entity_poly.entity_id
_entity_poly.type
_entity_poly.pdbx_seq_one_letter_code
_entity_poly.pdbx_strand_id
1 'polypeptide(L)'
;IRGPPAHRGPHVPAAPGGIVGVIGPNGAGKTTLFRMITGDEKPDGGEIELGPTVELAYVDQSRDALEPGATVYEEISGGNDLLRIGGHEINARA
;
A
#
# COMPACT_ATOMS: atom_id res chain seq x y z
N ILE A 1 26.77 25.38 -10.22
CA ILE A 1 25.35 25.48 -10.60
C ILE A 1 24.68 24.23 -10.04
N ARG A 2 24.14 24.27 -8.82
CA ARG A 2 23.38 23.14 -8.27
C ARG A 2 22.01 23.17 -8.94
N GLY A 3 21.55 22.02 -9.43
CA GLY A 3 20.22 21.86 -10.04
C GLY A 3 19.09 22.22 -9.06
N PRO A 4 17.83 22.30 -9.55
CA PRO A 4 16.69 22.59 -8.69
C PRO A 4 16.64 21.61 -7.50
N PRO A 5 16.14 22.04 -6.33
CA PRO A 5 16.10 21.20 -5.15
C PRO A 5 15.29 19.94 -5.45
N ALA A 6 15.87 18.78 -5.14
CA ALA A 6 15.17 17.50 -5.15
C ALA A 6 13.88 17.63 -4.33
N HIS A 7 12.79 17.06 -4.84
CA HIS A 7 11.44 17.23 -4.32
C HIS A 7 11.38 16.90 -2.82
N ARG A 8 11.13 17.91 -1.98
CA ARG A 8 10.78 17.69 -0.58
C ARG A 8 9.36 17.15 -0.52
N GLY A 9 9.20 15.88 -0.15
CA GLY A 9 7.89 15.24 0.00
C GLY A 9 7.01 15.91 1.07
N PRO A 10 5.69 15.68 1.05
CA PRO A 10 4.77 16.23 2.04
C PRO A 10 5.00 15.61 3.43
N HIS A 11 4.83 16.40 4.49
CA HIS A 11 4.81 15.89 5.86
C HIS A 11 3.39 15.43 6.22
N VAL A 12 3.18 14.13 6.37
CA VAL A 12 1.85 13.52 6.56
C VAL A 12 1.86 12.68 7.84
N PRO A 13 1.40 13.23 8.98
CA PRO A 13 1.25 12.44 10.20
C PRO A 13 0.02 11.53 10.10
N ALA A 14 0.19 10.25 10.45
CA ALA A 14 -0.92 9.30 10.60
C ALA A 14 -1.10 8.95 12.08
N ALA A 15 -2.27 9.26 12.62
CA ALA A 15 -2.63 8.85 13.98
C ALA A 15 -3.13 7.39 13.97
N PRO A 16 -2.93 6.61 15.05
CA PRO A 16 -3.54 5.30 15.19
C PRO A 16 -5.06 5.35 14.95
N GLY A 17 -5.57 4.50 14.07
CA GLY A 17 -6.98 4.46 13.67
C GLY A 17 -7.45 5.63 12.79
N GLY A 18 -6.56 6.56 12.43
CA GLY A 18 -6.86 7.66 11.52
C GLY A 18 -6.91 7.21 10.06
N ILE A 19 -7.82 7.80 9.28
CA ILE A 19 -7.90 7.58 7.83
C ILE A 19 -7.37 8.84 7.14
N VAL A 20 -6.35 8.68 6.31
CA VAL A 20 -5.74 9.78 5.54
C VAL A 20 -6.03 9.59 4.05
N GLY A 21 -6.76 10.54 3.46
CA GLY A 21 -7.02 10.56 2.02
C GLY A 21 -5.98 11.41 1.28
N VAL A 22 -5.38 10.84 0.22
CA VAL A 22 -4.46 11.57 -0.67
C VAL A 22 -5.15 11.81 -2.02
N ILE A 23 -5.43 13.08 -2.34
CA ILE A 23 -6.10 13.49 -3.59
C ILE A 23 -5.20 14.39 -4.44
N GLY A 24 -5.37 14.33 -5.75
CA GLY A 24 -4.62 15.14 -6.72
C GLY A 24 -4.71 14.57 -8.14
N PRO A 25 -4.30 15.34 -9.17
CA PRO A 25 -4.35 14.88 -10.55
C PRO A 25 -3.41 13.69 -10.82
N ASN A 26 -3.58 13.04 -11.97
CA ASN A 26 -2.63 12.03 -12.44
C ASN A 26 -1.25 12.67 -12.66
N GLY A 27 -0.20 11.95 -12.31
CA GLY A 27 1.17 12.49 -12.33
C GLY A 27 1.56 13.35 -11.11
N ALA A 28 0.65 13.61 -10.16
CA ALA A 28 0.97 14.37 -8.95
C ALA A 28 1.85 13.62 -7.92
N GLY A 29 2.30 12.39 -8.23
CA GLY A 29 3.18 11.61 -7.36
C GLY A 29 2.49 10.75 -6.30
N LYS A 30 1.16 10.53 -6.37
CA LYS A 30 0.43 9.69 -5.40
C LYS A 30 0.95 8.25 -5.36
N THR A 31 1.14 7.63 -6.53
CA THR A 31 1.69 6.28 -6.62
C THR A 31 3.12 6.23 -6.09
N THR A 32 3.93 7.24 -6.39
CA THR A 32 5.29 7.39 -5.84
C THR A 32 5.27 7.50 -4.31
N LEU A 33 4.34 8.27 -3.74
CA LEU A 33 4.17 8.36 -2.29
C LEU A 33 3.87 6.98 -1.68
N PHE A 34 2.93 6.22 -2.26
CA PHE A 34 2.62 4.88 -1.76
C PHE A 34 3.81 3.92 -1.89
N ARG A 35 4.56 3.95 -3.00
CA ARG A 35 5.78 3.15 -3.16
C ARG A 35 6.86 3.48 -2.14
N MET A 36 6.99 4.75 -1.77
CA MET A 36 7.91 5.15 -0.71
C MET A 36 7.45 4.65 0.66
N ILE A 37 6.14 4.66 0.93
CA ILE A 37 5.56 4.12 2.17
C ILE A 37 5.74 2.60 2.25
N THR A 38 5.56 1.86 1.15
CA THR A 38 5.78 0.41 1.08
C THR A 38 7.25 0.01 1.04
N GLY A 39 8.15 0.97 0.82
CA GLY A 39 9.60 0.74 0.75
C GLY A 39 10.12 0.33 -0.62
N ASP A 40 9.26 0.28 -1.65
CA ASP A 40 9.65 -0.01 -3.04
C ASP A 40 10.48 1.12 -3.67
N GLU A 41 10.37 2.33 -3.13
CA GLU A 41 11.10 3.51 -3.60
C GLU A 41 11.69 4.28 -2.40
N LYS A 42 12.89 4.84 -2.57
CA LYS A 42 13.52 5.65 -1.51
C LYS A 42 13.27 7.14 -1.74
N PRO A 43 12.96 7.92 -0.69
CA PRO A 43 12.87 9.35 -0.83
C PRO A 43 14.26 9.94 -1.15
N ASP A 44 14.29 10.92 -2.06
CA ASP A 44 15.51 11.69 -2.36
C ASP A 44 15.94 12.57 -1.17
N GLY A 45 15.02 12.86 -0.25
CA GLY A 45 15.27 13.60 0.99
C GLY A 45 14.08 13.56 1.94
N GLY A 46 14.35 13.81 3.23
CA GLY A 46 13.39 13.55 4.30
C GLY A 46 13.45 12.10 4.77
N GLU A 47 12.44 11.69 5.53
CA GLU A 47 12.39 10.40 6.21
C GLU A 47 10.94 9.89 6.26
N ILE A 48 10.77 8.58 6.20
CA ILE A 48 9.52 7.87 6.43
C ILE A 48 9.72 7.00 7.65
N GLU A 49 9.03 7.34 8.74
CA GLU A 49 9.02 6.56 9.98
C GLU A 49 7.72 5.74 10.04
N LEU A 50 7.87 4.43 10.17
CA LEU A 50 6.75 3.53 10.45
C LEU A 50 6.78 3.16 11.94
N GLY A 51 5.62 3.16 12.57
CA GLY A 51 5.51 2.71 13.96
C GLY A 51 5.93 1.25 14.11
N PRO A 52 6.47 0.84 15.27
CA PRO A 52 7.06 -0.50 15.45
C PRO A 52 6.06 -1.66 15.32
N THR A 53 4.76 -1.37 15.38
CA THR A 53 3.67 -2.35 15.26
C THR A 53 2.89 -2.22 13.95
N VAL A 54 3.38 -1.43 13.00
CA VAL A 54 2.71 -1.22 11.71
C VAL A 54 2.99 -2.42 10.81
N GLU A 55 1.94 -3.14 10.43
CA GLU A 55 1.96 -4.09 9.32
C GLU A 55 1.35 -3.41 8.09
N LEU A 56 2.14 -3.23 7.03
CA LEU A 56 1.69 -2.57 5.81
C LEU A 56 0.96 -3.56 4.89
N ALA A 57 -0.22 -3.16 4.43
CA ALA A 57 -0.92 -3.80 3.33
C ALA A 57 -1.11 -2.77 2.22
N TYR A 58 -0.73 -3.12 0.99
CA TYR A 58 -0.84 -2.25 -0.18
C TYR A 58 -1.58 -2.96 -1.30
N VAL A 59 -2.48 -2.22 -1.95
CA VAL A 59 -3.22 -2.67 -3.13
C VAL A 59 -2.87 -1.72 -4.27
N ASP A 60 -2.22 -2.24 -5.30
CA ASP A 60 -1.90 -1.45 -6.50
C ASP A 60 -3.19 -1.09 -7.26
N GLN A 61 -3.15 0.01 -7.99
CA GLN A 61 -4.20 0.41 -8.92
C GLN A 61 -4.22 -0.48 -10.17
N SER A 62 -3.12 -1.14 -10.53
CA SER A 62 -3.10 -2.11 -11.63
C SER A 62 -3.74 -3.43 -11.20
N ARG A 63 -4.51 -4.03 -12.11
CA ARG A 63 -5.14 -5.36 -11.94
C ARG A 63 -4.28 -6.47 -12.55
N ASP A 64 -3.03 -6.15 -12.87
CA ASP A 64 -2.13 -7.01 -13.65
C ASP A 64 -1.67 -8.24 -12.85
N ALA A 65 -1.84 -8.21 -11.52
CA ALA A 65 -1.53 -9.30 -10.61
C ALA A 65 -2.65 -10.37 -10.50
N LEU A 66 -3.81 -10.17 -11.13
CA LEU A 66 -4.91 -11.14 -11.11
C LEU A 66 -4.71 -12.19 -12.21
N GLU A 67 -4.83 -13.48 -11.87
CA GLU A 67 -4.78 -14.56 -12.85
C GLU A 67 -6.08 -14.58 -13.68
N PRO A 68 -6.03 -14.38 -15.01
CA PRO A 68 -7.24 -14.21 -15.82
C PRO A 68 -8.22 -15.40 -15.80
N GLY A 69 -7.73 -16.59 -15.43
CA GLY A 69 -8.52 -17.81 -15.33
C GLY A 69 -9.03 -18.10 -13.92
N ALA A 70 -8.57 -17.38 -12.91
CA ALA A 70 -8.96 -17.60 -11.53
C ALA A 70 -10.32 -16.94 -11.25
N THR A 71 -11.12 -17.63 -10.46
CA THR A 71 -12.35 -17.08 -9.90
C THR A 71 -12.03 -16.08 -8.79
N VAL A 72 -13.00 -15.21 -8.46
CA VAL A 72 -12.90 -14.29 -7.31
C VAL A 72 -12.59 -15.05 -6.01
N TYR A 73 -13.11 -16.27 -5.86
CA TYR A 73 -12.80 -17.13 -4.72
C TYR A 73 -11.32 -17.51 -4.69
N GLU A 74 -10.77 -17.99 -5.80
CA GLU A 74 -9.37 -18.43 -5.88
C GLU A 74 -8.40 -17.26 -5.66
N GLU A 75 -8.72 -16.08 -6.21
CA GLU A 75 -7.93 -14.85 -6.02
C GLU A 75 -7.90 -14.39 -4.56
N ILE A 76 -9.03 -14.43 -3.85
CA ILE A 76 -9.10 -13.98 -2.45
C ILE A 76 -8.54 -15.05 -1.50
N SER A 77 -8.74 -16.34 -1.81
CA SER A 77 -8.37 -17.44 -0.91
C SER A 77 -6.97 -18.01 -1.14
N GLY A 78 -6.37 -17.75 -2.30
CA GLY A 78 -5.17 -18.46 -2.77
C GLY A 78 -5.41 -19.97 -2.93
N GLY A 79 -6.66 -20.40 -3.13
CA GLY A 79 -7.06 -21.81 -3.19
C GLY A 79 -7.22 -22.52 -1.85
N ASN A 80 -7.09 -21.80 -0.72
CA ASN A 80 -7.25 -22.38 0.61
C ASN A 80 -8.70 -22.42 1.06
N ASP A 81 -9.13 -23.52 1.68
CA ASP A 81 -10.48 -23.64 2.28
C ASP A 81 -10.61 -22.87 3.61
N LEU A 82 -9.48 -22.50 4.21
CA LEU A 82 -9.40 -21.75 5.47
C LEU A 82 -8.59 -20.47 5.27
N LEU A 83 -9.16 -19.34 5.70
CA LEU A 83 -8.50 -18.04 5.69
C LEU A 83 -8.28 -17.54 7.10
N ARG A 84 -7.12 -16.92 7.33
CA ARG A 84 -6.79 -16.31 8.60
C ARG A 84 -7.08 -14.81 8.56
N ILE A 85 -8.11 -14.38 9.27
CA ILE A 85 -8.51 -12.96 9.36
C ILE A 85 -8.55 -12.54 10.82
N GLY A 86 -7.80 -11.49 11.17
CA GLY A 86 -7.79 -10.96 12.54
C GLY A 86 -7.38 -11.98 13.61
N GLY A 87 -6.56 -12.97 13.24
CA GLY A 87 -6.13 -14.05 14.14
C GLY A 87 -7.08 -15.24 14.24
N HIS A 88 -8.21 -15.24 13.52
CA HIS A 88 -9.18 -16.33 13.48
C HIS A 88 -9.13 -17.07 12.14
N GLU A 89 -9.29 -18.39 12.18
CA GLU A 89 -9.53 -19.19 10.98
C GLU A 89 -11.02 -19.15 10.63
N ILE A 90 -11.32 -18.74 9.40
CA ILE A 90 -12.67 -18.74 8.82
C ILE A 90 -12.70 -19.66 7.61
N ASN A 91 -13.85 -20.28 7.34
CA ASN A 91 -14.03 -21.04 6.11
C ASN A 91 -14.15 -20.06 4.93
N ALA A 92 -13.36 -20.28 3.89
CA ALA A 92 -13.31 -19.40 2.73
C ALA A 92 -14.61 -19.39 1.90
N ARG A 93 -15.50 -20.36 2.12
CA ARG A 93 -16.80 -20.51 1.42
C ARG A 93 -18.01 -20.14 2.28
N ALA A 94 -17.81 -19.65 3.50
CA ALA A 94 -18.90 -19.25 4.41
C ALA A 94 -19.50 -17.89 4.06
#